data_AF-A0A7S2RDU2-F1
#
_entry.id   AF-A0A7S2RDU2-F1
#
_cell.length_a   1.000
_cell.length_b   1.000
_cell.length_c   1.000
_cell.angle_alpha   90.00
_cell.angle_beta   90.00
_cell.angle_gamma   90.00
#
_symmetry.space_group_name_H-M   'P 1'
#
loop_
_entity.id
_entity.type
_entity.pdbx_description
1 polymer ?
#
loop_
_entity_poly.entity_id
_entity_poly.type
_entity_poly.pdbx_seq_one_letter_code
_entity_poly.pdbx_strand_id
1 'polypeptide(L)'
;FVSAGYLAQGRQAVRQRQKLARALLANRRLPSQGWDDASIEAFLDELAMMDSNNFLDRSGVGEREGRIYSGIVAKRHYRMSHGIGRSGDIAAQQPKAAGSSLMLQLLNHMILDTLHIAGLTEVRRALVFPTATGLSIAVALLALHRHLEMPQSRRVILWSRIDQKSCFKAMLTAGFEVVIVPPKLRGDQLETDVERFTELLQTRGTSVFCCLTTTSCFAPRAPDNVEAIARICAAMGVAHVVNNAYGLQCRSTMK
;
A
#
# COMPACT_ATOMS: atom_id res chain seq x y z
N PHE A 1 -43.29 23.81 -14.39
CA PHE A 1 -42.01 23.89 -15.12
C PHE A 1 -41.52 22.52 -15.64
N VAL A 2 -41.69 21.40 -14.92
CA VAL A 2 -41.50 20.03 -15.47
C VAL A 2 -42.62 19.12 -14.94
N SER A 3 -43.06 18.11 -15.71
CA SER A 3 -44.10 17.17 -15.28
C SER A 3 -43.63 16.25 -14.14
N ALA A 4 -44.56 15.83 -13.28
CA ALA A 4 -44.24 14.94 -12.16
C ALA A 4 -43.65 13.59 -12.60
N GLY A 5 -44.12 13.04 -13.73
CA GLY A 5 -43.60 11.79 -14.30
C GLY A 5 -42.14 11.91 -14.72
N TYR A 6 -41.76 12.99 -15.40
CA TYR A 6 -40.37 13.22 -15.81
C TYR A 6 -39.44 13.47 -14.62
N LEU A 7 -39.92 14.19 -13.60
CA LEU A 7 -39.17 14.38 -12.35
C LEU A 7 -38.96 13.05 -11.61
N ALA A 8 -39.96 12.16 -11.60
CA ALA A 8 -39.83 10.84 -10.98
C ALA A 8 -38.78 9.98 -11.69
N GLN A 9 -38.76 9.99 -13.02
CA GLN A 9 -37.77 9.29 -13.84
C GLN A 9 -36.35 9.83 -13.57
N GLY A 10 -36.16 11.15 -13.56
CA GLY A 10 -34.88 11.78 -13.23
C GLY A 10 -34.39 11.40 -11.83
N ARG A 11 -35.27 11.46 -10.83
CA ARG A 11 -34.95 11.05 -9.46
C ARG A 11 -34.56 9.58 -9.36
N GLN A 12 -35.20 8.70 -10.13
CA GLN A 12 -34.85 7.28 -10.18
C GLN A 12 -33.42 7.09 -10.73
N ALA A 13 -33.04 7.80 -11.79
CA ALA A 13 -31.69 7.75 -12.35
C ALA A 13 -30.62 8.24 -11.34
N VAL A 14 -30.88 9.33 -10.60
CA VAL A 14 -29.97 9.81 -9.54
C VAL A 14 -29.83 8.78 -8.41
N ARG A 15 -30.93 8.16 -7.99
CA ARG A 15 -30.91 7.11 -6.95
C ARG A 15 -30.09 5.89 -7.34
N GLN A 16 -29.99 5.57 -8.63
CA GLN A 16 -29.13 4.48 -9.10
C GLN A 16 -27.66 4.75 -8.80
N ARG A 17 -27.18 5.98 -9.05
CA ARG A 17 -25.80 6.38 -8.69
C ARG A 17 -25.56 6.36 -7.19
N GLN A 18 -26.51 6.89 -6.40
CA GLN A 18 -26.42 6.82 -4.93
C GLN A 18 -26.39 5.38 -4.41
N LYS A 19 -27.06 4.44 -5.09
CA LYS A 19 -27.02 3.02 -4.74
C LYS A 19 -25.62 2.43 -4.93
N LEU A 20 -24.88 2.86 -5.96
CA LEU A 20 -23.48 2.45 -6.18
C LEU A 20 -22.60 2.88 -5.00
N ALA A 21 -22.63 4.18 -4.63
CA ALA A 21 -21.88 4.72 -3.49
C ALA A 21 -22.22 4.00 -2.18
N ARG A 22 -23.51 3.80 -1.90
CA ARG A 22 -23.96 3.06 -0.71
C ARG A 22 -23.48 1.62 -0.69
N ALA A 23 -23.55 0.92 -1.82
CA ALA A 23 -23.08 -0.46 -1.93
C ALA A 23 -21.57 -0.55 -1.69
N LEU A 24 -20.78 0.38 -2.23
CA LEU A 24 -19.33 0.43 -2.03
C LEU A 24 -18.98 0.70 -0.56
N LEU A 25 -19.62 1.67 0.09
CA LEU A 25 -19.40 1.97 1.50
C LEU A 25 -19.83 0.84 2.44
N ALA A 26 -20.91 0.13 2.10
CA ALA A 26 -21.42 -1.00 2.88
C ALA A 26 -20.52 -2.23 2.74
N ASN A 27 -20.17 -2.59 1.50
CA ASN A 27 -19.41 -3.81 1.21
C ASN A 27 -17.91 -3.64 1.45
N ARG A 28 -17.37 -2.44 1.21
CA ARG A 28 -15.93 -2.11 1.32
C ARG A 28 -15.06 -3.05 0.48
N ARG A 29 -15.54 -3.38 -0.71
CA ARG A 29 -14.91 -4.30 -1.67
C ARG A 29 -14.88 -3.68 -3.05
N LEU A 30 -14.00 -4.18 -3.90
CA LEU A 30 -13.92 -3.74 -5.28
C LEU A 30 -15.25 -4.07 -5.98
N PRO A 31 -15.90 -3.11 -6.68
CA PRO A 31 -17.09 -3.42 -7.47
C PRO A 31 -16.78 -4.48 -8.54
N SER A 32 -17.67 -5.46 -8.70
CA SER A 32 -17.53 -6.50 -9.74
C SER A 32 -17.69 -5.95 -11.16
N GLN A 33 -18.42 -4.85 -11.29
CA GLN A 33 -18.60 -4.10 -12.54
C GLN A 33 -18.04 -2.69 -12.32
N GLY A 34 -17.19 -2.24 -13.25
CA GLY A 34 -16.65 -0.89 -13.23
C GLY A 34 -17.75 0.16 -13.31
N TRP A 35 -17.59 1.26 -12.59
CA TRP A 35 -18.50 2.41 -12.69
C TRP A 35 -18.15 3.24 -13.92
N ASP A 36 -19.13 3.93 -14.47
CA ASP A 36 -18.90 4.98 -15.45
C ASP A 36 -18.21 6.19 -14.81
N ASP A 37 -17.46 6.94 -15.63
CA ASP A 37 -16.67 8.10 -15.16
C ASP A 37 -17.55 9.12 -14.42
N ALA A 38 -18.77 9.40 -14.90
CA ALA A 38 -19.65 10.36 -14.24
C ALA A 38 -20.10 9.90 -12.84
N SER A 39 -20.28 8.59 -12.63
CA SER A 39 -20.57 8.04 -11.30
C SER A 39 -19.35 8.08 -10.38
N ILE A 40 -18.13 7.89 -10.91
CA ILE A 40 -16.87 8.03 -10.16
C ILE A 40 -16.67 9.49 -9.74
N GLU A 41 -16.75 10.43 -10.69
CA GLU A 41 -16.58 11.86 -10.45
C GLU A 41 -17.61 12.39 -9.45
N ALA A 42 -18.89 12.00 -9.58
CA ALA A 42 -19.93 12.41 -8.63
C ALA A 42 -19.64 11.93 -7.20
N PHE A 43 -19.11 10.71 -7.04
CA PHE A 43 -18.73 10.21 -5.71
C PHE A 43 -17.50 10.93 -5.16
N LEU A 44 -16.50 11.24 -5.99
CA LEU A 44 -15.33 12.02 -5.59
C LEU A 44 -15.72 13.45 -5.18
N ASP A 45 -16.66 14.08 -5.90
CA ASP A 45 -17.19 15.39 -5.54
C ASP A 45 -17.95 15.35 -4.21
N GLU A 46 -18.76 14.31 -3.96
CA GLU A 46 -19.42 14.09 -2.66
C GLU A 46 -18.39 14.00 -1.51
N LEU A 47 -17.31 13.24 -1.70
CA LEU A 47 -16.23 13.15 -0.71
C LEU A 47 -15.52 14.51 -0.53
N ALA A 48 -15.20 15.21 -1.61
CA ALA A 48 -14.51 16.49 -1.56
C ALA A 48 -15.31 17.54 -0.77
N MET A 49 -16.63 17.57 -0.90
CA MET A 49 -17.50 18.48 -0.14
C MET A 49 -17.46 18.23 1.37
N MET A 50 -16.98 17.06 1.83
CA MET A 50 -16.85 16.73 3.25
C MET A 50 -15.53 17.24 3.88
N ASP A 51 -14.60 17.74 3.08
CA ASP A 51 -13.36 18.34 3.59
C ASP A 51 -13.57 19.81 3.94
N SER A 52 -13.03 20.25 5.08
CA SER A 52 -13.28 21.60 5.62
C SER A 52 -12.81 22.72 4.69
N ASN A 53 -11.84 22.44 3.82
CA ASN A 53 -11.42 23.39 2.80
C ASN A 53 -12.50 23.67 1.73
N ASN A 54 -13.57 22.89 1.65
CA ASN A 54 -14.64 23.06 0.67
C ASN A 54 -15.97 23.52 1.29
N PHE A 55 -16.02 23.76 2.60
CA PHE A 55 -17.22 24.28 3.25
C PHE A 55 -17.51 25.73 2.80
N LEU A 56 -18.80 26.05 2.60
CA LEU A 56 -19.23 27.36 2.13
C LEU A 56 -18.88 28.47 3.14
N ASP A 57 -19.17 28.25 4.42
CA ASP A 57 -18.96 29.20 5.51
C ASP A 57 -17.67 28.90 6.30
N ARG A 58 -16.54 28.76 5.60
CA ARG A 58 -15.24 28.55 6.24
C ARG A 58 -14.51 29.87 6.51
N SER A 59 -13.93 30.00 7.71
CA SER A 59 -12.91 31.02 8.01
C SER A 59 -11.67 30.34 8.55
N GLY A 60 -10.70 30.09 7.66
CA GLY A 60 -9.47 29.37 8.00
C GLY A 60 -8.39 30.33 8.47
N VAL A 61 -8.07 30.33 9.77
CA VAL A 61 -7.03 31.18 10.38
C VAL A 61 -5.72 30.42 10.68
N GLY A 62 -5.67 29.12 10.40
CA GLY A 62 -4.48 28.30 10.61
C GLY A 62 -3.42 28.43 9.52
N GLU A 63 -2.28 27.79 9.76
CA GLU A 63 -1.13 27.72 8.86
C GLU A 63 -1.34 26.69 7.73
N ARG A 64 -2.19 25.67 7.95
CA ARG A 64 -2.49 24.60 6.98
C ARG A 64 -3.99 24.46 6.76
N GLU A 65 -4.54 25.34 5.93
CA GLU A 65 -5.99 25.50 5.67
C GLU A 65 -6.44 25.01 4.28
N GLY A 66 -5.60 24.23 3.58
CA GLY A 66 -5.95 23.69 2.26
C GLY A 66 -6.32 24.78 1.24
N ARG A 67 -5.67 25.95 1.31
CA ARG A 67 -5.89 27.06 0.38
C ARG A 67 -5.26 26.70 -0.98
N ILE A 68 -6.03 26.79 -2.06
CA ILE A 68 -5.56 26.46 -3.41
C ILE A 68 -5.62 27.73 -4.27
N TYR A 69 -4.47 28.13 -4.83
CA TYR A 69 -4.37 29.31 -5.68
C TYR A 69 -4.91 29.06 -7.10
N SER A 70 -4.45 27.97 -7.74
CA SER A 70 -4.80 27.67 -9.14
C SER A 70 -6.05 26.81 -9.23
N GLY A 71 -7.04 27.27 -10.00
CA GLY A 71 -8.24 26.48 -10.32
C GLY A 71 -7.93 25.16 -11.05
N ILE A 72 -6.85 25.11 -11.84
CA ILE A 72 -6.40 23.88 -12.51
C ILE A 72 -5.90 22.86 -11.49
N VAL A 73 -5.15 23.31 -10.47
CA VAL A 73 -4.67 22.44 -9.38
C VAL A 73 -5.84 21.96 -8.53
N ALA A 74 -6.81 22.82 -8.24
CA ALA A 74 -8.02 22.43 -7.52
C ALA A 74 -8.80 21.35 -8.29
N LYS A 75 -9.05 21.58 -9.59
CA LYS A 75 -9.84 20.66 -10.43
C LYS A 75 -9.18 19.30 -10.60
N ARG A 76 -7.89 19.24 -10.92
CA ARG A 76 -7.18 17.96 -11.17
C ARG A 76 -7.06 17.06 -9.92
N HIS A 77 -7.29 17.62 -8.72
CA HIS A 77 -7.28 16.91 -7.44
C HIS A 77 -8.67 16.82 -6.81
N TYR A 78 -9.73 17.03 -7.59
CA TYR A 78 -11.12 16.99 -7.10
C TYR A 78 -11.35 17.89 -5.87
N ARG A 79 -10.61 19.00 -5.76
CA ARG A 79 -10.63 19.95 -4.63
C ARG A 79 -10.25 19.35 -3.25
N MET A 80 -9.67 18.15 -3.22
CA MET A 80 -9.16 17.51 -2.01
C MET A 80 -7.71 17.96 -1.76
N SER A 81 -7.48 18.78 -0.74
CA SER A 81 -6.19 19.49 -0.58
C SER A 81 -5.47 19.28 0.76
N HIS A 82 -6.12 18.63 1.72
CA HIS A 82 -5.52 18.35 3.04
C HIS A 82 -4.58 17.14 3.03
N GLY A 83 -4.61 16.31 1.99
CA GLY A 83 -3.89 15.04 1.93
C GLY A 83 -4.54 13.98 2.84
N ILE A 84 -3.74 12.99 3.23
CA ILE A 84 -4.20 11.85 4.03
C ILE A 84 -3.48 11.79 5.38
N GLY A 85 -4.15 11.23 6.38
CA GLY A 85 -3.55 10.98 7.69
C GLY A 85 -3.37 12.22 8.56
N ARG A 86 -2.59 12.02 9.63
CA ARG A 86 -2.17 13.04 10.60
C ARG A 86 -0.65 13.01 10.75
N SER A 87 -0.09 14.02 11.43
CA SER A 87 1.36 14.20 11.61
C SER A 87 2.08 12.97 12.19
N GLY A 88 1.43 12.19 13.05
CA GLY A 88 2.01 10.99 13.66
C GLY A 88 1.51 9.65 13.11
N ASP A 89 0.47 9.65 12.28
CA ASP A 89 -0.17 8.42 11.79
C ASP A 89 -0.85 8.67 10.44
N ILE A 90 -0.35 8.00 9.40
CA ILE A 90 -0.87 8.13 8.03
C ILE A 90 -2.27 7.51 7.85
N ALA A 91 -2.64 6.55 8.69
CA ALA A 91 -3.93 5.88 8.64
C ALA A 91 -5.00 6.56 9.51
N ALA A 92 -4.62 7.54 10.33
CA ALA A 92 -5.54 8.25 11.21
C ALA A 92 -6.51 9.15 10.44
N GLN A 93 -7.74 9.27 10.97
CA GLN A 93 -8.73 10.20 10.45
C GLN A 93 -8.30 11.66 10.68
N GLN A 94 -8.32 12.46 9.62
CA GLN A 94 -8.00 13.88 9.65
C GLN A 94 -9.27 14.69 9.96
N PRO A 95 -9.38 15.35 11.13
CA PRO A 95 -10.58 16.12 11.50
C PRO A 95 -10.91 17.26 10.51
N LYS A 96 -9.90 17.83 9.83
CA LYS A 96 -10.12 18.86 8.80
C LYS A 96 -10.51 18.28 7.43
N ALA A 97 -10.46 16.96 7.24
CA ALA A 97 -10.59 16.31 5.94
C ALA A 97 -11.30 14.95 6.07
N ALA A 98 -12.58 14.99 6.43
CA ALA A 98 -13.40 13.80 6.64
C ALA A 98 -13.59 13.00 5.33
N GLY A 99 -13.74 13.69 4.20
CA GLY A 99 -13.84 13.08 2.87
C GLY A 99 -12.55 12.39 2.45
N SER A 100 -11.41 13.09 2.55
CA SER A 100 -10.09 12.50 2.30
C SER A 100 -9.79 11.30 3.22
N SER A 101 -10.23 11.36 4.47
CA SER A 101 -10.08 10.26 5.43
C SER A 101 -10.93 9.05 5.02
N LEU A 102 -12.19 9.27 4.67
CA LEU A 102 -13.09 8.20 4.20
C LEU A 102 -12.56 7.55 2.92
N MET A 103 -12.06 8.36 1.99
CA MET A 103 -11.44 7.88 0.75
C MET A 103 -10.27 6.93 1.02
N LEU A 104 -9.34 7.30 1.91
CA LEU A 104 -8.21 6.43 2.25
C LEU A 104 -8.66 5.11 2.88
N GLN A 105 -9.62 5.14 3.83
CA GLN A 105 -10.12 3.93 4.48
C GLN A 105 -10.79 2.98 3.49
N LEU A 106 -11.61 3.54 2.60
CA LEU A 106 -12.26 2.78 1.55
C LEU A 106 -11.23 2.17 0.57
N LEU A 107 -10.25 2.96 0.15
CA LEU A 107 -9.16 2.50 -0.72
C LEU A 107 -8.37 1.35 -0.07
N ASN A 108 -8.02 1.46 1.20
CA ASN A 108 -7.32 0.39 1.93
C ASN A 108 -8.13 -0.92 1.95
N HIS A 109 -9.45 -0.84 2.14
CA HIS A 109 -10.33 -2.00 2.09
C HIS A 109 -10.44 -2.59 0.67
N MET A 110 -10.57 -1.75 -0.36
CA MET A 110 -10.61 -2.20 -1.76
C MET A 110 -9.29 -2.85 -2.19
N ILE A 111 -8.15 -2.32 -1.75
CA ILE A 111 -6.83 -2.93 -2.00
C ILE A 111 -6.72 -4.26 -1.26
N LEU A 112 -7.21 -4.36 -0.02
CA LEU A 112 -7.23 -5.65 0.70
C LEU A 112 -8.04 -6.71 -0.06
N ASP A 113 -9.22 -6.36 -0.53
CA ASP A 113 -10.05 -7.22 -1.38
C ASP A 113 -9.35 -7.59 -2.69
N THR A 114 -8.61 -6.65 -3.29
CA THR A 114 -7.80 -6.90 -4.49
C THR A 114 -6.66 -7.90 -4.23
N LEU A 115 -6.01 -7.83 -3.06
CA LEU A 115 -5.00 -8.81 -2.66
C LEU A 115 -5.60 -10.22 -2.52
N HIS A 116 -6.81 -10.32 -1.97
CA HIS A 116 -7.55 -11.59 -1.86
C HIS A 116 -7.91 -12.15 -3.24
N ILE A 117 -8.43 -11.32 -4.14
CA ILE A 117 -8.74 -11.70 -5.54
C ILE A 117 -7.49 -12.21 -6.26
N ALA A 118 -6.33 -11.58 -6.03
CA ALA A 118 -5.08 -11.94 -6.67
C ALA A 118 -4.44 -13.23 -6.12
N GLY A 119 -4.89 -13.73 -4.95
CA GLY A 119 -4.49 -15.03 -4.40
C GLY A 119 -3.97 -15.00 -2.96
N LEU A 120 -3.64 -13.82 -2.41
CA LEU A 120 -3.15 -13.67 -1.03
C LEU A 120 -4.31 -13.62 -0.03
N THR A 121 -5.05 -14.72 0.08
CA THR A 121 -6.33 -14.82 0.84
C THR A 121 -6.21 -14.59 2.35
N GLU A 122 -5.04 -14.85 2.94
CA GLU A 122 -4.81 -14.71 4.40
C GLU A 122 -4.35 -13.30 4.83
N VAL A 123 -4.22 -12.35 3.90
CA VAL A 123 -3.81 -10.98 4.26
C VAL A 123 -4.92 -10.31 5.08
N ARG A 124 -4.54 -9.71 6.22
CA ARG A 124 -5.50 -9.12 7.18
C ARG A 124 -5.64 -7.60 7.06
N ARG A 125 -4.60 -6.92 6.55
CA ARG A 125 -4.52 -5.45 6.49
C ARG A 125 -3.77 -5.04 5.24
N ALA A 126 -4.21 -3.95 4.63
CA ALA A 126 -3.50 -3.26 3.58
C ALA A 126 -3.50 -1.76 3.87
N LEU A 127 -2.43 -1.09 3.48
CA LEU A 127 -2.30 0.36 3.59
C LEU A 127 -1.70 0.88 2.29
N VAL A 128 -2.42 1.77 1.61
CA VAL A 128 -1.85 2.53 0.50
C VAL A 128 -0.93 3.59 1.08
N PHE A 129 0.32 3.57 0.63
CA PHE A 129 1.35 4.49 1.07
C PHE A 129 1.82 5.33 -0.14
N PRO A 130 1.81 6.67 -0.07
CA PRO A 130 1.99 7.55 -1.23
C PRO A 130 3.48 7.73 -1.60
N THR A 131 4.19 6.61 -1.73
CA THR A 131 5.59 6.57 -2.14
C THR A 131 5.84 5.36 -3.04
N ALA A 132 6.93 5.39 -3.83
CA ALA A 132 7.34 4.24 -4.63
C ALA A 132 7.75 3.05 -3.75
N THR A 133 7.70 1.84 -4.31
CA THR A 133 7.97 0.57 -3.59
C THR A 133 9.26 0.60 -2.76
N GLY A 134 10.35 1.18 -3.26
CA GLY A 134 11.60 1.28 -2.51
C GLY A 134 11.46 2.09 -1.22
N LEU A 135 10.81 3.26 -1.26
CA LEU A 135 10.62 4.06 -0.04
C LEU A 135 9.60 3.41 0.90
N SER A 136 8.57 2.75 0.36
CA SER A 136 7.64 1.93 1.15
C SER A 136 8.36 0.77 1.87
N ILE A 137 9.33 0.11 1.23
CA ILE A 137 10.19 -0.90 1.87
C ILE A 137 11.00 -0.27 3.01
N ALA A 138 11.64 0.89 2.77
CA ALA A 138 12.42 1.57 3.80
C ALA A 138 11.57 1.94 5.03
N VAL A 139 10.36 2.48 4.82
CA VAL A 139 9.42 2.79 5.89
C VAL A 139 8.95 1.53 6.60
N ALA A 140 8.65 0.45 5.87
CA ALA A 140 8.27 -0.83 6.46
C ALA A 140 9.38 -1.41 7.36
N LEU A 141 10.64 -1.36 6.92
CA LEU A 141 11.79 -1.81 7.70
C LEU A 141 11.95 -1.01 9.00
N LEU A 142 11.87 0.33 8.93
CA LEU A 142 11.95 1.21 10.10
C LEU A 142 10.79 0.98 11.07
N ALA A 143 9.57 0.86 10.55
CA ALA A 143 8.38 0.61 11.36
C ALA A 143 8.44 -0.76 12.05
N LEU A 144 8.86 -1.80 11.31
CA LEU A 144 8.94 -3.16 11.81
C LEU A 144 10.07 -3.33 12.85
N HIS A 145 11.24 -2.72 12.61
CA HIS A 145 12.34 -2.73 13.57
C HIS A 145 11.92 -2.13 14.91
N ARG A 146 11.22 -0.99 14.87
CA ARG A 146 10.67 -0.33 16.07
C ARG A 146 9.54 -1.14 16.71
N HIS A 147 8.60 -1.65 15.92
CA HIS A 147 7.42 -2.36 16.43
C HIS A 147 7.77 -3.69 17.10
N LEU A 148 8.75 -4.41 16.57
CA LEU A 148 9.26 -5.65 17.15
C LEU A 148 10.25 -5.41 18.30
N GLU A 149 10.43 -4.16 18.74
CA GLU A 149 11.37 -3.76 19.80
C GLU A 149 12.77 -4.34 19.61
N MET A 150 13.20 -4.43 18.34
CA MET A 150 14.45 -5.09 17.99
C MET A 150 15.63 -4.30 18.58
N PRO A 151 16.62 -4.96 19.21
CA PRO A 151 17.80 -4.29 19.74
C PRO A 151 18.51 -3.44 18.69
N GLN A 152 19.15 -2.37 19.14
CA GLN A 152 19.96 -1.51 18.25
C GLN A 152 21.14 -2.26 17.60
N SER A 153 21.56 -3.39 18.18
CA SER A 153 22.57 -4.29 17.62
C SER A 153 22.05 -5.14 16.44
N ARG A 154 20.73 -5.32 16.30
CA ARG A 154 20.11 -6.01 15.15
C ARG A 154 19.95 -5.03 14.00
N ARG A 155 20.97 -4.95 13.15
CA ARG A 155 21.08 -3.97 12.04
C ARG A 155 21.33 -4.62 10.69
N VAL A 156 21.45 -5.95 10.64
CA VAL A 156 21.75 -6.68 9.40
C VAL A 156 20.47 -7.11 8.71
N ILE A 157 20.37 -6.84 7.42
CA ILE A 157 19.39 -7.43 6.52
C ILE A 157 20.09 -8.43 5.62
N LEU A 158 19.64 -9.69 5.66
CA LEU A 158 20.03 -10.69 4.67
C LEU A 158 19.16 -10.51 3.43
N TRP A 159 19.76 -10.20 2.29
CA TRP A 159 19.01 -9.87 1.08
C TRP A 159 19.31 -10.84 -0.06
N SER A 160 18.26 -11.47 -0.58
CA SER A 160 18.38 -12.31 -1.77
C SER A 160 18.67 -11.42 -2.98
N ARG A 161 19.88 -11.53 -3.52
CA ARG A 161 20.37 -10.61 -4.55
C ARG A 161 19.41 -10.52 -5.73
N ILE A 162 19.10 -9.28 -6.10
CA ILE A 162 18.47 -8.91 -7.36
C ILE A 162 19.07 -7.58 -7.82
N ASP A 163 19.44 -7.48 -9.09
CA ASP A 163 20.17 -6.31 -9.59
C ASP A 163 19.20 -5.15 -9.92
N GLN A 164 18.51 -4.65 -8.89
CA GLN A 164 17.57 -3.55 -8.95
C GLN A 164 17.91 -2.50 -7.89
N LYS A 165 18.28 -1.28 -8.34
CA LYS A 165 18.85 -0.25 -7.46
C LYS A 165 17.92 0.24 -6.35
N SER A 166 16.61 0.30 -6.59
CA SER A 166 15.65 0.91 -5.65
C SER A 166 15.49 0.09 -4.37
N CYS A 167 15.28 -1.22 -4.47
CA CYS A 167 15.13 -2.10 -3.30
C CYS A 167 16.44 -2.21 -2.51
N PHE A 168 17.59 -2.26 -3.19
CA PHE A 168 18.89 -2.23 -2.52
C PHE A 168 19.12 -0.91 -1.77
N LYS A 169 18.89 0.23 -2.44
CA LYS A 169 18.98 1.55 -1.82
C LYS A 169 17.99 1.74 -0.67
N ALA A 170 16.81 1.13 -0.72
CA ALA A 170 15.82 1.23 0.36
C ALA A 170 16.37 0.77 1.71
N MET A 171 17.07 -0.37 1.73
CA MET A 171 17.68 -0.90 2.95
C MET A 171 18.78 0.02 3.49
N LEU A 172 19.62 0.56 2.59
CA LEU A 172 20.67 1.50 2.94
C LEU A 172 20.09 2.83 3.45
N THR A 173 19.05 3.36 2.79
CA THR A 173 18.34 4.57 3.20
C THR A 173 17.70 4.41 4.58
N ALA A 174 17.24 3.20 4.91
CA ALA A 174 16.73 2.87 6.24
C ALA A 174 17.83 2.67 7.31
N GLY A 175 19.12 2.77 6.94
CA GLY A 175 20.25 2.71 7.88
C GLY A 175 20.68 1.30 8.30
N PHE A 176 20.35 0.28 7.51
CA PHE A 176 20.72 -1.11 7.79
C PHE A 176 21.98 -1.54 7.03
N GLU A 177 22.76 -2.44 7.63
CA GLU A 177 23.80 -3.20 6.93
C GLU A 177 23.13 -4.23 6.03
N VAL A 178 23.54 -4.31 4.76
CA VAL A 178 22.99 -5.28 3.81
C VAL A 178 24.02 -6.37 3.53
N VAL A 179 23.66 -7.60 3.90
CA VAL A 179 24.42 -8.80 3.53
C VAL A 179 23.76 -9.40 2.31
N ILE A 180 24.47 -9.34 1.19
CA ILE A 180 24.01 -9.86 -0.09
C ILE A 180 24.15 -11.38 -0.08
N VAL A 181 23.05 -12.10 -0.31
CA VAL A 181 23.02 -13.54 -0.53
C VAL A 181 22.94 -13.78 -2.05
N PRO A 182 24.02 -14.28 -2.69
CA PRO A 182 23.98 -14.62 -4.11
C PRO A 182 22.94 -15.71 -4.39
N PRO A 183 22.29 -15.71 -5.57
CA PRO A 183 21.42 -16.80 -5.96
C PRO A 183 22.23 -18.04 -6.34
N LYS A 184 21.56 -19.19 -6.34
CA LYS A 184 22.12 -20.47 -6.80
C LYS A 184 21.67 -20.73 -8.23
N LEU A 185 22.63 -21.01 -9.12
CA LEU A 185 22.31 -21.41 -10.49
C LEU A 185 21.75 -22.84 -10.50
N ARG A 186 20.56 -23.03 -11.07
CA ARG A 186 19.93 -24.33 -11.30
C ARG A 186 19.42 -24.40 -12.74
N GLY A 187 20.10 -25.18 -13.58
CA GLY A 187 19.89 -25.10 -15.03
C GLY A 187 20.16 -23.68 -15.53
N ASP A 188 19.17 -23.07 -16.17
CA ASP A 188 19.24 -21.69 -16.67
C ASP A 188 18.67 -20.64 -15.69
N GLN A 189 18.15 -21.08 -14.53
CA GLN A 189 17.50 -20.19 -13.56
C GLN A 189 18.41 -19.84 -12.38
N LEU A 190 18.31 -18.60 -11.92
CA LEU A 190 18.90 -18.15 -10.67
C LEU A 190 17.85 -18.23 -9.55
N GLU A 191 17.98 -19.21 -8.67
CA GLU A 191 17.06 -19.50 -7.57
C GLU A 191 17.59 -19.02 -6.22
N THR A 192 16.71 -19.00 -5.20
CA THR A 192 17.11 -18.69 -3.81
C THR A 192 18.11 -19.70 -3.27
N ASP A 193 19.21 -19.22 -2.70
CA ASP A 193 20.14 -20.05 -1.93
C ASP A 193 19.66 -20.16 -0.46
N VAL A 194 18.69 -21.04 -0.23
CA VAL A 194 18.06 -21.25 1.08
C VAL A 194 19.09 -21.76 2.11
N GLU A 195 20.05 -22.58 1.66
CA GLU A 195 21.12 -23.09 2.51
C GLU A 195 22.00 -21.94 3.02
N ARG A 196 22.36 -20.99 2.15
CA ARG A 196 23.17 -19.83 2.56
C ARG A 196 22.43 -18.90 3.51
N PHE A 197 21.12 -18.69 3.33
CA PHE A 197 20.31 -17.96 4.32
C PHE A 197 20.35 -18.64 5.69
N THR A 198 20.20 -19.96 5.72
CA THR A 198 20.22 -20.76 6.95
C THR A 198 21.57 -20.63 7.67
N GLU A 199 22.67 -20.79 6.94
CA GLU A 199 24.03 -20.66 7.47
C GLU A 199 24.29 -19.25 8.04
N LEU A 200 23.90 -18.20 7.31
CA LEU A 200 24.08 -16.82 7.76
C LEU A 200 23.22 -16.48 8.99
N LEU A 201 22.01 -17.02 9.09
CA LEU A 201 21.18 -16.87 10.27
C LEU A 201 21.74 -17.61 11.49
N GLN A 202 22.32 -18.80 11.30
CA GLN A 202 22.96 -19.54 12.39
C GLN A 202 24.24 -18.86 12.88
N THR A 203 25.04 -18.30 11.97
CA THR A 203 26.34 -17.69 12.30
C THR A 203 26.23 -16.23 12.76
N ARG A 204 25.26 -15.46 12.24
CA ARG A 204 25.10 -14.01 12.51
C ARG A 204 23.78 -13.64 13.17
N GLY A 205 22.92 -14.59 13.52
CA GLY A 205 21.51 -14.36 13.89
C GLY A 205 21.25 -13.34 15.00
N THR A 206 22.20 -13.13 15.92
CA THR A 206 22.10 -12.08 16.95
C THR A 206 22.14 -10.66 16.39
N SER A 207 22.78 -10.46 15.22
CA SER A 207 22.89 -9.20 14.49
C SER A 207 21.84 -9.04 13.38
N VAL A 208 21.20 -10.14 12.96
CA VAL A 208 20.21 -10.14 11.87
C VAL A 208 18.87 -9.64 12.37
N PHE A 209 18.37 -8.60 11.72
CA PHE A 209 17.03 -8.07 11.93
C PHE A 209 16.02 -8.78 11.03
N CYS A 210 16.31 -8.88 9.73
CA CYS A 210 15.33 -9.25 8.73
C CYS A 210 15.96 -10.01 7.56
N CYS A 211 15.22 -10.92 6.96
CA CYS A 211 15.48 -11.38 5.60
C CYS A 211 14.61 -10.61 4.61
N LEU A 212 15.19 -10.20 3.47
CA LEU A 212 14.45 -9.53 2.39
C LEU A 212 14.51 -10.39 1.12
N THR A 213 13.35 -10.91 0.72
CA THR A 213 13.16 -11.71 -0.50
C THR A 213 12.40 -10.92 -1.56
N THR A 214 12.46 -11.36 -2.82
CA THR A 214 11.81 -10.73 -3.97
C THR A 214 11.10 -11.79 -4.81
N THR A 215 9.81 -11.59 -5.05
CA THR A 215 8.99 -12.48 -5.90
C THR A 215 9.08 -12.08 -7.38
N SER A 216 8.82 -10.81 -7.69
CA SER A 216 8.76 -10.33 -9.07
C SER A 216 10.12 -9.79 -9.52
N CYS A 217 10.75 -10.46 -10.48
CA CYS A 217 12.10 -10.15 -10.96
C CYS A 217 12.30 -10.41 -12.46
N PHE A 218 13.38 -9.86 -13.02
CA PHE A 218 13.79 -10.13 -14.40
C PHE A 218 14.45 -11.51 -14.48
N ALA A 219 14.06 -12.30 -15.49
CA ALA A 219 14.76 -13.53 -15.87
C ALA A 219 16.25 -13.22 -16.20
N PRO A 220 17.19 -14.13 -15.93
CA PRO A 220 17.01 -15.54 -15.54
C PRO A 220 16.69 -15.77 -14.05
N ARG A 221 16.57 -14.72 -13.23
CA ARG A 221 16.20 -14.89 -11.83
C ARG A 221 14.76 -15.35 -11.67
N ALA A 222 14.56 -16.36 -10.84
CA ALA A 222 13.25 -16.85 -10.44
C ALA A 222 12.73 -16.08 -9.20
N PRO A 223 11.40 -16.08 -8.96
CA PRO A 223 10.85 -15.67 -7.68
C PRO A 223 11.52 -16.41 -6.52
N ASP A 224 11.78 -15.71 -5.42
CA ASP A 224 12.36 -16.37 -4.26
C ASP A 224 11.43 -17.46 -3.70
N ASN A 225 12.01 -18.48 -3.09
CA ASN A 225 11.28 -19.44 -2.26
C ASN A 225 10.87 -18.78 -0.92
N VAL A 226 9.85 -17.93 -0.98
CA VAL A 226 9.33 -17.15 0.15
C VAL A 226 8.91 -18.05 1.31
N GLU A 227 8.26 -19.19 1.02
CA GLU A 227 7.80 -20.14 2.04
C GLU A 227 8.96 -20.74 2.84
N ALA A 228 10.04 -21.16 2.15
CA ALA A 228 11.22 -21.69 2.82
C ALA A 228 11.90 -20.63 3.71
N ILE A 229 12.08 -19.42 3.20
CA ILE A 229 12.68 -18.32 3.98
C ILE A 229 11.78 -17.93 5.16
N ALA A 230 10.46 -17.85 4.97
CA ALA A 230 9.51 -17.54 6.04
C ALA A 230 9.58 -18.56 7.19
N ARG A 231 9.67 -19.86 6.88
CA ARG A 231 9.83 -20.93 7.89
C ARG A 231 11.12 -20.75 8.71
N ILE A 232 12.22 -20.44 8.05
CA ILE A 232 13.51 -20.23 8.71
C ILE A 232 13.47 -18.94 9.56
N CYS A 233 12.88 -17.86 9.03
CA CYS A 233 12.72 -16.61 9.76
C CYS A 233 11.90 -16.79 11.05
N ALA A 234 10.80 -17.53 10.96
CA ALA A 234 9.96 -17.87 12.11
C ALA A 234 10.73 -18.68 13.17
N ALA A 235 11.49 -19.70 12.75
CA ALA A 235 12.29 -20.53 13.65
C ALA A 235 13.41 -19.75 14.35
N MET A 236 13.99 -18.75 13.69
CA MET A 236 15.11 -17.95 14.19
C MET A 236 14.71 -16.63 14.88
N GLY A 237 13.41 -16.32 14.93
CA GLY A 237 12.91 -15.08 15.53
C GLY A 237 13.42 -13.82 14.82
N VAL A 238 13.49 -13.85 13.49
CA VAL A 238 13.85 -12.71 12.64
C VAL A 238 12.69 -12.29 11.76
N ALA A 239 12.63 -11.01 11.39
CA ALA A 239 11.61 -10.50 10.50
C ALA A 239 11.78 -11.02 9.07
N HIS A 240 10.70 -11.01 8.29
CA HIS A 240 10.72 -11.30 6.87
C HIS A 240 9.93 -10.24 6.09
N VAL A 241 10.61 -9.58 5.15
CA VAL A 241 10.00 -8.59 4.25
C VAL A 241 10.08 -9.10 2.82
N VAL A 242 8.95 -9.08 2.11
CA VAL A 242 8.86 -9.53 0.72
C VAL A 242 8.68 -8.33 -0.20
N ASN A 243 9.64 -8.14 -1.10
CA ASN A 243 9.52 -7.22 -2.22
C ASN A 243 8.66 -7.85 -3.32
N ASN A 244 7.37 -7.50 -3.33
CA ASN A 244 6.39 -7.96 -4.31
C ASN A 244 6.05 -6.86 -5.36
N ALA A 245 7.07 -6.12 -5.82
CA ALA A 245 6.91 -4.87 -6.59
C ALA A 245 5.85 -4.93 -7.72
N TYR A 246 5.86 -5.99 -8.52
CA TYR A 246 4.92 -6.20 -9.62
C TYR A 246 4.41 -7.64 -9.68
N GLY A 247 4.44 -8.38 -8.55
CA GLY A 247 3.97 -9.77 -8.50
C GLY A 247 2.48 -9.90 -8.22
N LEU A 248 1.79 -8.82 -7.85
CA LEU A 248 0.33 -8.79 -7.64
C LEU A 248 -0.46 -9.29 -8.86
N GLN A 249 0.06 -9.04 -10.07
CA GLN A 249 -0.56 -9.46 -11.33
C GLN A 249 -0.34 -10.95 -11.66
N CYS A 250 0.47 -11.68 -10.89
CA CYS A 250 0.91 -13.03 -11.23
C CYS A 250 0.47 -14.04 -10.17
N ARG A 251 -0.44 -14.95 -10.54
CA ARG A 251 -1.01 -15.95 -9.63
C ARG A 251 0.03 -16.91 -9.04
N SER A 252 1.14 -17.17 -9.73
CA SER A 252 2.19 -18.06 -9.22
C SER A 252 3.00 -17.44 -8.07
N THR A 253 3.09 -16.10 -8.01
CA THR A 253 3.78 -15.36 -6.94
C THR A 253 2.86 -14.92 -5.80
N MET A 254 1.56 -15.22 -5.91
CA MET A 254 0.50 -14.81 -4.98
C MET A 254 -0.08 -16.02 -4.27
N LYS A 255 0.81 -16.78 -3.61
CA LYS A 255 0.51 -18.01 -2.86
C LYS A 255 1.10 -17.93 -1.46
#